data_AF-A0A0G1U895-F1
#
_entry.id   AF-A0A0G1U895-F1
#
_cell.length_a   1.000
_cell.length_b   1.000
_cell.length_c   1.000
_cell.angle_alpha   90.00
_cell.angle_beta   90.00
_cell.angle_gamma   90.00
#
_symmetry.space_group_name_H-M   'P 1'
#
loop_
_entity.id
_entity.type
_entity.pdbx_description
1 polymer ?
#
loop_
_entity_poly.entity_id
_entity_poly.type
_entity_poly.pdbx_seq_one_letter_code
_entity_poly.pdbx_strand_id
1 'polypeptide(L)'
;MDFVTVVYNAMNQMVIDLINVVPTLIVALVIWLLGIYLLDLGVGLLKKVDFKGTDLDNKAINTLTQVVGMAGRVILVLIVLDYLGIARNVVGAVANGITFAVAIALGLSFGKALERDADGVVATVRRMLGRK
;
A
#
# COMPACT_ATOMS: atom_id res chain seq x y z
N MET A 1 -29.39 -1.16 -41.08
CA MET A 1 -29.78 -1.17 -39.65
C MET A 1 -30.01 0.25 -39.23
N ASP A 2 -31.16 0.53 -38.61
CA ASP A 2 -31.57 1.90 -38.28
C ASP A 2 -30.79 2.43 -37.08
N PHE A 3 -30.44 3.73 -37.07
CA PHE A 3 -29.63 4.35 -36.02
C PHE A 3 -30.28 4.20 -34.64
N VAL A 4 -31.61 4.31 -34.60
CA VAL A 4 -32.43 4.14 -33.39
C VAL A 4 -32.29 2.73 -32.82
N THR A 5 -32.19 1.70 -33.66
CA THR A 5 -32.02 0.31 -33.23
C THR A 5 -30.62 0.07 -32.62
N VAL A 6 -29.58 0.71 -33.17
CA VAL A 6 -28.22 0.62 -32.61
C VAL A 6 -28.14 1.25 -31.23
N VAL A 7 -28.72 2.45 -31.06
CA VAL A 7 -28.76 3.15 -29.77
C VAL A 7 -29.56 2.34 -28.73
N TYR A 8 -30.72 1.82 -29.12
CA TYR A 8 -31.55 1.00 -28.22
C TYR A 8 -30.80 -0.27 -27.76
N ASN A 9 -30.13 -0.97 -28.69
CA ASN A 9 -29.35 -2.15 -28.36
C ASN A 9 -28.16 -1.83 -27.45
N ALA A 10 -27.46 -0.70 -27.69
CA ALA A 10 -26.35 -0.27 -26.85
C ALA A 10 -26.81 0.10 -25.42
N MET A 11 -27.94 0.80 -25.28
CA MET A 11 -28.52 1.10 -23.97
C MET A 11 -28.97 -0.15 -23.23
N ASN A 12 -29.61 -1.10 -23.93
CA ASN A 12 -30.02 -2.36 -23.34
C ASN A 12 -28.82 -3.19 -22.87
N GLN A 13 -27.75 -3.25 -23.67
CA GLN A 13 -26.51 -3.91 -23.28
C GLN A 13 -25.88 -3.27 -22.05
N MET A 14 -25.83 -1.93 -22.00
CA MET A 14 -25.29 -1.20 -20.84
C MET A 14 -26.08 -1.49 -19.56
N VAL A 15 -27.42 -1.60 -19.63
CA VAL A 15 -28.26 -1.96 -18.47
C VAL A 15 -27.99 -3.39 -18.02
N ILE A 16 -27.86 -4.33 -18.96
CA ILE A 16 -27.53 -5.73 -18.66
C ILE A 16 -26.15 -5.81 -17.98
N ASP A 17 -25.15 -5.10 -18.50
CA ASP A 17 -23.82 -5.05 -17.92
C ASP A 17 -23.84 -4.47 -16.50
N LEU A 18 -24.62 -3.40 -16.27
CA LEU A 18 -24.83 -2.81 -14.94
C LEU A 18 -25.45 -3.80 -13.94
N ILE A 19 -26.47 -4.54 -14.36
CA ILE A 19 -27.11 -5.57 -13.53
C ILE A 19 -26.12 -6.68 -13.20
N ASN A 20 -25.28 -7.09 -14.17
CA ASN A 20 -24.28 -8.12 -13.98
C ASN A 20 -23.13 -7.71 -13.05
N VAL A 21 -22.91 -6.40 -12.83
CA VAL A 21 -21.93 -5.89 -11.86
C VAL A 21 -22.43 -5.99 -10.41
N VAL A 22 -23.76 -5.98 -10.20
CA VAL A 22 -24.34 -6.00 -8.85
C VAL A 22 -23.90 -7.23 -8.03
N PRO A 23 -23.95 -8.47 -8.55
CA PRO A 23 -23.43 -9.64 -7.82
C PRO A 23 -21.96 -9.49 -7.42
N THR A 24 -21.12 -8.97 -8.32
CA THR A 24 -19.69 -8.77 -8.06
C THR A 24 -19.46 -7.73 -6.96
N LEU A 25 -20.25 -6.64 -6.94
CA LEU A 25 -20.18 -5.65 -5.87
C LEU A 25 -20.59 -6.25 -4.52
N ILE A 26 -21.62 -7.09 -4.49
CA ILE A 26 -22.06 -7.75 -3.26
C ILE A 26 -20.94 -8.64 -2.72
N VAL A 27 -20.32 -9.46 -3.56
CA VAL A 27 -19.23 -10.35 -3.12
C VAL A 27 -18.01 -9.54 -2.67
N ALA A 28 -17.65 -8.45 -3.36
CA ALA A 28 -16.60 -7.54 -2.94
C ALA A 28 -16.86 -6.96 -1.53
N LEU A 29 -18.11 -6.60 -1.25
CA LEU A 29 -18.55 -6.08 0.04
C LEU A 29 -18.49 -7.15 1.14
N VAL A 30 -18.83 -8.40 0.82
CA VAL A 30 -18.67 -9.56 1.71
C VAL A 30 -17.20 -9.80 2.03
N ILE A 31 -16.32 -9.79 1.03
CA ILE A 31 -14.87 -9.94 1.21
C ILE A 31 -14.33 -8.82 2.11
N TRP A 32 -14.76 -7.59 1.89
CA TRP A 32 -14.38 -6.44 2.71
C TRP A 32 -14.77 -6.63 4.18
N LEU A 33 -16.03 -6.99 4.44
CA LEU A 33 -16.53 -7.23 5.80
C LEU A 33 -15.78 -8.36 6.50
N LEU A 34 -15.62 -9.50 5.83
CA LEU A 34 -14.89 -10.65 6.36
C LEU A 34 -13.41 -10.31 6.60
N GLY A 35 -12.80 -9.57 5.67
CA GLY A 35 -11.40 -9.18 5.77
C GLY A 35 -11.12 -8.24 6.94
N ILE A 36 -11.97 -7.23 7.17
CA ILE A 36 -11.85 -6.36 8.35
C ILE A 36 -11.96 -7.20 9.62
N TYR A 37 -12.95 -8.09 9.69
CA TYR A 37 -13.14 -8.95 10.85
C TYR A 37 -11.90 -9.83 11.12
N LEU A 38 -11.34 -10.45 10.10
CA LEU A 38 -10.13 -11.26 10.22
C LEU A 38 -8.90 -10.43 10.62
N LEU A 39 -8.77 -9.22 10.08
CA LEU A 39 -7.68 -8.30 10.45
C LEU A 39 -7.77 -7.87 11.90
N ASP A 40 -8.95 -7.46 12.36
CA ASP A 40 -9.16 -7.04 13.74
C ASP A 40 -8.94 -8.21 14.71
N LEU A 41 -9.33 -9.42 14.32
CA LEU A 41 -9.05 -10.63 15.08
C LEU A 41 -7.55 -10.92 15.13
N GLY A 42 -6.83 -10.90 14.01
CA GLY A 42 -5.39 -11.13 13.95
C GLY A 42 -4.58 -10.09 14.74
N VAL A 43 -4.93 -8.80 14.61
CA VAL A 43 -4.34 -7.70 15.38
C VAL A 43 -4.68 -7.84 16.87
N GLY A 44 -5.90 -8.26 17.20
CA GLY A 44 -6.33 -8.52 18.57
C GLY A 44 -5.59 -9.70 19.21
N LEU A 45 -5.29 -10.74 18.43
CA LEU A 45 -4.46 -11.86 18.87
C LEU A 45 -3.02 -11.42 19.11
N LEU A 46 -2.42 -10.61 18.23
CA LEU A 46 -1.07 -10.07 18.43
C LEU A 46 -0.93 -9.27 19.73
N LYS A 47 -1.98 -8.56 20.15
CA LYS A 47 -2.01 -7.85 21.43
C LYS A 47 -2.22 -8.76 22.65
N LYS A 48 -2.87 -9.92 22.46
CA LYS A 48 -3.14 -10.90 23.52
C LYS A 48 -2.04 -11.94 23.67
N VAL A 49 -1.23 -12.15 22.64
CA VAL A 49 0.03 -12.91 22.71
C VAL A 49 1.04 -12.02 23.44
N ASP A 50 0.83 -11.90 24.74
CA ASP A 50 1.89 -11.54 25.67
C ASP A 50 2.93 -12.67 25.51
N PHE A 51 4.06 -12.37 24.87
CA PHE A 51 5.14 -13.34 24.72
C PHE A 51 5.69 -13.60 26.12
N LYS A 52 5.06 -14.53 26.85
CA LYS A 52 5.30 -14.92 28.25
C LYS A 52 6.74 -15.38 28.58
N GLY A 53 7.71 -15.17 27.70
CA GLY A 53 9.12 -15.47 27.91
C GLY A 53 10.10 -14.43 27.37
N THR A 54 9.63 -13.30 26.85
CA THR A 54 10.50 -12.26 26.30
C THR A 54 10.03 -10.90 26.83
N ASP A 55 10.91 -10.17 27.52
CA ASP A 55 10.77 -8.73 27.83
C ASP A 55 10.81 -7.89 26.53
N LEU A 56 10.02 -8.28 25.53
CA LEU A 56 9.80 -7.48 24.34
C LEU A 56 8.97 -6.29 24.79
N ASP A 57 9.70 -5.19 24.98
CA ASP A 57 9.21 -3.86 25.30
C ASP A 57 7.84 -3.65 24.67
N ASN A 58 6.82 -3.34 25.48
CA ASN A 58 5.45 -3.10 25.02
C ASN A 58 5.37 -2.13 23.82
N LYS A 59 6.39 -1.27 23.67
CA LYS A 59 6.60 -0.37 22.54
C LYS A 59 6.90 -1.08 21.21
N ALA A 60 7.71 -2.14 21.21
CA ALA A 60 8.00 -2.96 20.04
C ALA A 60 6.76 -3.73 19.56
N ILE A 61 6.03 -4.34 20.50
CA ILE A 61 4.77 -5.04 20.20
C ILE A 61 3.71 -4.06 19.65
N ASN A 62 3.58 -2.87 20.24
CA ASN A 62 2.67 -1.84 19.72
C ASN A 62 3.05 -1.38 18.31
N THR A 63 4.34 -1.16 18.04
CA THR A 63 4.82 -0.74 16.72
C THR A 63 4.55 -1.84 15.69
N LEU A 64 4.86 -3.09 16.02
CA LEU A 64 4.60 -4.24 15.16
C LEU A 64 3.10 -4.38 14.87
N THR A 65 2.26 -4.23 15.90
CA THR A 65 0.80 -4.30 15.77
C THR A 65 0.26 -3.19 14.87
N GLN A 66 0.80 -1.97 14.97
CA GLN A 66 0.44 -0.87 14.07
C GLN A 66 0.85 -1.15 12.63
N VAL A 67 2.07 -1.63 12.40
CA VAL A 67 2.57 -1.97 11.06
C VAL A 67 1.75 -3.09 10.44
N VAL A 68 1.49 -4.16 11.17
CA VAL A 68 0.67 -5.29 10.69
C VAL A 68 -0.77 -4.86 10.42
N GLY A 69 -1.36 -4.03 11.30
CA GLY A 69 -2.70 -3.50 11.08
C GLY A 69 -2.79 -2.62 9.83
N MET A 70 -1.81 -1.74 9.61
CA MET A 70 -1.76 -0.88 8.43
C MET A 70 -1.50 -1.70 7.15
N ALA A 71 -0.51 -2.59 7.15
CA ALA A 71 -0.20 -3.46 6.03
C ALA A 71 -1.38 -4.38 5.68
N GLY A 72 -2.02 -4.97 6.69
CA GLY A 72 -3.18 -5.82 6.52
C GLY A 72 -4.37 -5.09 5.87
N ARG A 73 -4.65 -3.85 6.26
CA ARG A 73 -5.69 -3.03 5.62
C ARG A 73 -5.36 -2.73 4.16
N VAL A 74 -4.10 -2.42 3.85
CA VAL A 74 -3.67 -2.21 2.46
C VAL A 74 -3.87 -3.48 1.64
N ILE A 75 -3.45 -4.64 2.15
CA ILE A 75 -3.65 -5.93 1.49
C ILE A 75 -5.15 -6.20 1.26
N LEU A 76 -6.00 -5.93 2.24
CA LEU A 76 -7.44 -6.11 2.10
C LEU A 76 -8.04 -5.24 0.99
N VAL A 77 -7.65 -3.96 0.94
CA VAL A 77 -8.05 -3.06 -0.15
C VAL A 77 -7.61 -3.63 -1.49
N LEU A 78 -6.37 -4.12 -1.60
CA LEU A 78 -5.86 -4.72 -2.83
C LEU A 78 -6.66 -5.97 -3.25
N ILE A 79 -7.00 -6.85 -2.31
CA ILE A 79 -7.81 -8.05 -2.59
C ILE A 79 -9.20 -7.67 -3.11
N VAL A 80 -9.86 -6.68 -2.49
CA VAL A 80 -11.17 -6.21 -2.94
C VAL A 80 -11.10 -5.60 -4.34
N LEU A 81 -10.06 -4.80 -4.60
CA LEU A 81 -9.85 -4.22 -5.93
C LEU A 81 -9.49 -5.28 -6.99
N ASP A 82 -8.87 -6.39 -6.59
CA ASP A 82 -8.56 -7.52 -7.46
C ASP A 82 -9.80 -8.28 -7.84
N TYR A 83 -10.66 -8.52 -6.86
CA TYR A 83 -11.96 -9.11 -7.11
C TYR A 83 -12.83 -8.26 -8.05
N LEU A 84 -12.74 -6.92 -7.96
CA LEU A 84 -13.44 -6.00 -8.87
C LEU A 84 -12.80 -5.89 -10.26
N GLY A 85 -11.66 -6.56 -10.52
CA GLY A 85 -10.95 -6.51 -11.80
C GLY A 85 -10.17 -5.22 -12.05
N ILE A 86 -10.08 -4.32 -11.06
CA ILE A 86 -9.35 -3.05 -11.16
C ILE A 86 -7.92 -3.19 -10.58
N ALA A 87 -7.60 -4.32 -9.94
CA ALA A 87 -6.32 -4.48 -9.23
C ALA A 87 -5.09 -4.35 -10.09
N ARG A 88 -5.05 -4.80 -11.34
CA ARG A 88 -3.78 -4.73 -12.10
C ARG A 88 -3.24 -3.30 -12.16
N ASN A 89 -4.15 -2.33 -12.29
CA ASN A 89 -3.79 -0.91 -12.30
C ASN A 89 -3.47 -0.39 -10.90
N VAL A 90 -4.23 -0.80 -9.88
CA VAL A 90 -4.02 -0.31 -8.50
C VAL A 90 -2.84 -0.97 -7.80
N VAL A 91 -2.70 -2.29 -7.89
CA VAL A 91 -1.51 -3.05 -7.44
C VAL A 91 -0.25 -2.53 -8.13
N GLY A 92 -0.32 -2.25 -9.44
CA GLY A 92 0.79 -1.62 -10.17
C GLY A 92 1.16 -0.25 -9.60
N ALA A 93 0.17 0.61 -9.35
CA ALA A 93 0.38 1.92 -8.74
C ALA A 93 0.98 1.82 -7.33
N VAL A 94 0.49 0.89 -6.50
CA VAL A 94 0.97 0.65 -5.15
C VAL A 94 2.40 0.09 -5.16
N ALA A 95 2.69 -0.89 -6.02
CA ALA A 95 4.03 -1.45 -6.17
C ALA A 95 5.04 -0.40 -6.66
N ASN A 96 4.65 0.45 -7.60
CA ASN A 96 5.46 1.60 -8.02
C ASN A 96 5.68 2.57 -6.86
N GLY A 97 4.63 2.90 -6.10
CA GLY A 97 4.72 3.75 -4.91
C GLY A 97 5.69 3.19 -3.85
N ILE A 98 5.61 1.89 -3.56
CA ILE A 98 6.54 1.20 -2.66
C ILE A 98 7.96 1.25 -3.22
N THR A 99 8.15 1.02 -4.52
CA THR A 99 9.45 1.07 -5.19
C THR A 99 10.07 2.46 -5.05
N PHE A 100 9.29 3.53 -5.25
CA PHE A 100 9.73 4.91 -5.02
C PHE A 100 10.05 5.17 -3.55
N ALA A 101 9.21 4.73 -2.61
CA ALA A 101 9.45 4.90 -1.18
C ALA A 101 10.75 4.21 -0.74
N VAL A 102 11.00 2.99 -1.22
CA VAL A 102 12.24 2.25 -0.96
C VAL A 102 13.44 2.97 -1.59
N ALA A 103 13.33 3.43 -2.85
CA ALA A 103 14.39 4.19 -3.50
C ALA A 103 14.72 5.49 -2.76
N ILE A 104 13.72 6.22 -2.28
CA ILE A 104 13.87 7.43 -1.47
C ILE A 104 14.53 7.10 -0.12
N ALA A 105 14.04 6.07 0.58
CA ALA A 105 14.58 5.65 1.87
C ALA A 105 16.06 5.24 1.74
N LEU A 106 16.38 4.46 0.72
CA LEU A 106 17.76 4.06 0.41
C LEU A 106 18.61 5.28 0.05
N GLY A 107 18.14 6.14 -0.86
CA GLY A 107 18.84 7.36 -1.26
C GLY A 107 19.12 8.30 -0.08
N LEU A 108 18.16 8.49 0.82
CA LEU A 108 18.34 9.26 2.05
C LEU A 108 19.32 8.59 3.02
N SER A 109 19.25 7.27 3.19
CA SER A 109 20.15 6.55 4.08
C SER A 109 21.60 6.61 3.61
N PHE A 110 21.86 6.45 2.30
CA PHE A 110 23.20 6.53 1.73
C PHE A 110 23.69 7.97 1.63
N GLY A 111 22.82 8.91 1.23
CA GLY A 111 23.17 10.34 1.18
C GLY A 111 23.59 10.87 2.56
N LYS A 112 22.85 10.50 3.61
CA LYS A 112 23.20 10.84 5.00
C LYS A 112 24.46 10.13 5.49
N ALA A 113 24.70 8.88 5.07
CA ALA A 113 25.92 8.16 5.42
C ALA A 113 27.17 8.80 4.80
N LEU A 114 27.06 9.31 3.57
CA LEU A 114 28.15 9.96 2.81
C LEU A 114 28.36 11.44 3.17
N GLU A 115 27.43 12.05 3.91
CA GLU A 115 27.45 13.47 4.28
C GLU A 115 28.77 13.86 4.98
N ARG A 116 29.25 13.05 5.91
CA ARG A 116 30.52 13.30 6.63
C ARG A 116 31.75 13.29 5.73
N ASP A 117 31.77 12.41 4.74
CA ASP A 117 32.90 12.32 3.81
C ASP A 117 32.87 13.45 2.78
N ALA A 118 31.68 13.81 2.31
CA ALA A 118 31.47 14.94 1.42
C ALA A 118 31.89 16.27 2.07
N ASP A 119 31.53 16.48 3.34
CA ASP A 119 31.94 17.66 4.10
C ASP A 119 33.46 17.76 4.25
N GLY A 120 34.14 16.62 4.46
CA GLY A 120 35.61 16.57 4.52
C GLY A 120 36.28 17.00 3.20
N VAL A 121 35.72 16.57 2.07
CA VAL A 121 36.21 16.94 0.73
C VAL A 121 35.95 18.43 0.46
N VAL A 122 34.74 18.92 0.74
CA VAL A 122 34.37 20.34 0.55
C VAL A 122 35.23 21.24 1.43
N ALA A 123 35.49 20.86 2.69
CA ALA A 123 36.36 21.62 3.59
C ALA A 123 37.81 21.70 3.07
N THR A 124 38.30 20.61 2.47
CA THR A 124 39.64 20.53 1.89
C THR A 124 39.76 21.44 0.66
N VAL A 125 38.78 21.39 -0.24
CA VAL A 125 38.72 22.26 -1.43
C VAL A 125 38.58 23.72 -1.04
N ARG A 126 37.76 24.05 -0.04
CA ARG A 126 37.58 25.42 0.46
C ARG A 126 38.87 25.98 1.06
N ARG A 127 39.70 25.16 1.72
CA ARG A 127 41.04 25.56 2.18
C ARG A 127 42.02 25.81 1.03
N MET A 128 41.93 25.05 -0.06
CA MET A 128 42.77 25.27 -1.23
C MET A 128 42.39 26.54 -1.99
N LEU A 129 41.08 26.84 -2.09
CA LEU A 129 40.57 28.05 -2.77
C LEU A 129 40.63 29.32 -1.91
N GLY A 130 40.57 29.19 -0.57
CA GLY A 130 40.66 30.31 0.37
C GLY A 130 42.07 30.83 0.64
N ARG A 131 43.09 30.28 -0.03
CA ARG A 131 44.45 30.85 -0.08
C ARG A 131 44.58 31.74 -1.32
N LYS A 132 43.91 32.89 -1.26
CA LYS A 132 44.33 34.16 -1.86
C LYS A 132 43.97 35.27 -0.88
#